data_AF-A0A958SWR9-F1
#
_entry.id   AF-A0A958SWR9-F1
#
_cell.length_a   1.000
_cell.length_b   1.000
_cell.length_c   1.000
_cell.angle_alpha   90.00
_cell.angle_beta   90.00
_cell.angle_gamma   90.00
#
_symmetry.space_group_name_H-M   'P 1'
#
loop_
_entity.id
_entity.type
_entity.pdbx_description
1 polymer ?
#
loop_
_entity_poly.entity_id
_entity_poly.type
_entity_poly.pdbx_seq_one_letter_code
_entity_poly.pdbx_strand_id
1 'polypeptide(L)'
;KSGMPYMAVGRNLAYRKDLFFNARGFMNHLHVRSGDDDLFVNQVATSKNTALCFSPESVTISLPKKTYKEWIMQKRRHISTAHYYKFWHQVILTLFFASQLLFWLFLIFLIVLGFSWKIMLSMIGIRFFLVGLVFFYASKKLNEKDVFYLFPFYEVCLIGVQLHIFIRNLFSKPVTWK
;
A
#
# COMPACT_ATOMS: atom_id res chain seq x y z
N LYS A 1 -7.56 9.74 -13.84
CA LYS A 1 -6.41 8.87 -13.52
C LYS A 1 -5.24 9.77 -13.16
N SER A 2 -4.49 9.50 -12.08
CA SER A 2 -3.32 10.33 -11.69
C SER A 2 -2.06 10.04 -12.54
N GLY A 3 -2.07 8.96 -13.34
CA GLY A 3 -1.00 8.68 -14.30
C GLY A 3 0.31 8.14 -13.69
N MET A 4 0.29 7.71 -12.43
CA MET A 4 1.45 7.17 -11.71
C MET A 4 1.23 5.71 -11.28
N PRO A 5 1.16 4.75 -12.23
CA PRO A 5 1.15 3.32 -11.88
C PRO A 5 2.50 2.94 -11.27
N TYR A 6 2.48 2.26 -10.12
CA TYR A 6 3.70 1.94 -9.38
C TYR A 6 3.85 0.47 -8.97
N MET A 7 2.76 -0.29 -8.93
CA MET A 7 2.75 -1.70 -8.56
C MET A 7 1.56 -2.43 -9.19
N ALA A 8 1.64 -3.76 -9.26
CA ALA A 8 0.51 -4.62 -9.57
C ALA A 8 0.74 -6.01 -8.97
N VAL A 9 -0.33 -6.72 -8.66
CA VAL A 9 -0.23 -8.10 -8.16
C VAL A 9 -0.33 -9.04 -9.36
N GLY A 10 0.62 -9.95 -9.56
CA GLY A 10 0.71 -10.76 -10.79
C GLY A 10 -0.54 -11.58 -11.13
N ARG A 11 -1.30 -11.98 -10.10
CA ARG A 11 -2.62 -12.64 -10.22
C ARG A 11 -3.74 -11.77 -10.81
N ASN A 12 -3.53 -10.47 -10.98
CA ASN A 12 -4.47 -9.56 -11.63
C ASN A 12 -3.72 -8.51 -12.46
N LEU A 13 -2.80 -9.00 -13.30
CA LEU A 13 -1.99 -8.20 -14.20
C LEU A 13 -1.96 -8.86 -15.58
N ALA A 14 -2.17 -8.05 -16.61
CA ALA A 14 -1.95 -8.45 -18.00
C ALA A 14 -1.15 -7.36 -18.72
N TYR A 15 -0.21 -7.78 -19.57
CA TYR A 15 0.59 -6.90 -20.41
C TYR A 15 0.86 -7.58 -21.75
N ARG A 16 1.16 -6.77 -22.76
CA ARG A 16 1.46 -7.29 -24.10
C ARG A 16 2.81 -7.99 -24.13
N LYS A 17 2.91 -9.04 -24.94
CA LYS A 17 4.12 -9.87 -25.08
C LYS A 17 5.32 -9.03 -25.55
N ASP A 18 5.13 -8.17 -26.54
CA ASP A 18 6.14 -7.26 -27.06
C ASP A 18 6.69 -6.31 -25.99
N LEU A 19 5.82 -5.74 -25.14
CA LEU A 19 6.24 -4.91 -24.00
C LEU A 19 7.19 -5.68 -23.06
N PHE A 20 6.90 -6.95 -22.78
CA PHE A 20 7.74 -7.80 -21.94
C PHE A 20 9.12 -8.05 -22.55
N PHE A 21 9.19 -8.43 -23.82
CA PHE A 21 10.48 -8.68 -24.48
C PHE A 21 11.30 -7.39 -24.66
N ASN A 22 10.66 -6.28 -25.02
CA ASN A 22 11.32 -4.97 -25.14
C ASN A 22 11.90 -4.50 -23.80
N ALA A 23 11.27 -4.85 -22.69
CA ALA A 23 11.76 -4.57 -21.34
C ALA A 23 12.83 -5.56 -20.85
N ARG A 24 13.21 -6.56 -21.66
CA ARG A 24 14.06 -7.71 -21.27
C ARG A 24 13.49 -8.50 -20.09
N GLY A 25 12.17 -8.65 -20.05
CA GLY A 25 11.45 -9.35 -18.99
C GLY A 25 11.81 -8.84 -17.60
N PHE A 26 12.15 -9.76 -16.70
CA PHE A 26 12.48 -9.47 -15.30
C PHE A 26 13.98 -9.27 -15.04
N MET A 27 14.83 -9.19 -16.08
CA MET A 27 16.28 -9.23 -15.91
C MET A 27 16.83 -8.14 -14.98
N ASN A 28 16.25 -6.93 -15.01
CA ASN A 28 16.68 -5.82 -14.17
C ASN A 28 16.42 -6.05 -12.66
N HIS A 29 15.56 -7.01 -12.32
CA HIS A 29 15.09 -7.23 -10.95
C HIS A 29 15.36 -8.66 -10.43
N LEU A 30 16.05 -9.52 -11.21
CA LEU A 30 16.39 -10.90 -10.82
C LEU A 30 17.16 -11.01 -9.49
N HIS A 31 17.92 -9.97 -9.13
CA HIS A 31 18.67 -9.93 -7.87
C HIS A 31 17.78 -9.57 -6.65
N VAL A 32 16.54 -9.13 -6.88
CA VAL A 32 15.55 -8.80 -5.85
C VAL A 32 14.70 -10.04 -5.56
N ARG A 33 14.39 -10.30 -4.29
CA ARG A 33 13.79 -11.57 -3.85
C ARG A 33 12.27 -11.63 -3.95
N SER A 34 11.63 -10.50 -4.21
CA SER A 34 10.18 -10.38 -4.23
C SER A 34 9.75 -9.15 -4.99
N GLY A 35 8.52 -9.21 -5.50
CA GLY A 35 7.90 -8.09 -6.20
C GLY A 35 8.31 -7.98 -7.65
N ASP A 36 8.53 -9.12 -8.32
CA ASP A 36 8.82 -9.16 -9.77
C ASP A 36 7.75 -8.40 -10.56
N ASP A 37 6.47 -8.64 -10.21
CA ASP A 37 5.33 -7.93 -10.80
C ASP A 37 5.35 -6.44 -10.49
N ASP A 38 5.54 -6.09 -9.21
CA ASP A 38 5.56 -4.70 -8.72
C ASP A 38 6.65 -3.90 -9.44
N LEU A 39 7.86 -4.45 -9.49
CA LEU A 39 9.03 -3.81 -10.07
C LEU A 39 8.95 -3.75 -11.58
N PHE A 40 8.40 -4.78 -12.23
CA PHE A 40 8.15 -4.74 -13.66
C PHE A 40 7.18 -3.61 -14.02
N VAL A 41 6.04 -3.49 -13.31
CA VAL A 41 5.11 -2.37 -13.49
C VAL A 41 5.80 -1.04 -13.19
N ASN A 42 6.54 -0.96 -12.08
CA ASN A 42 7.27 0.24 -11.70
C ASN A 42 8.26 0.68 -12.79
N GLN A 43 8.91 -0.27 -13.47
CA GLN A 43 9.83 -0.06 -14.57
C GLN A 43 9.11 0.45 -15.82
N VAL A 44 8.12 -0.29 -16.32
CA VAL A 44 7.59 -0.13 -17.70
C VAL A 44 6.29 0.67 -17.80
N ALA A 45 5.53 0.80 -16.72
CA ALA A 45 4.23 1.44 -16.76
C ALA A 45 4.35 2.97 -16.75
N THR A 46 3.47 3.61 -17.51
CA THR A 46 3.35 5.05 -17.70
C THR A 46 1.88 5.45 -17.71
N SER A 47 1.60 6.75 -17.63
CA SER A 47 0.24 7.28 -17.76
C SER A 47 -0.43 6.94 -19.10
N LYS A 48 0.36 6.75 -20.17
CA LYS A 48 -0.11 6.56 -21.54
C LYS A 48 -0.33 5.10 -21.93
N ASN A 49 0.37 4.16 -21.30
CA ASN A 49 0.30 2.73 -21.64
C ASN A 49 -0.46 1.88 -20.60
N THR A 50 -1.20 2.51 -19.68
CA THR A 50 -1.89 1.81 -18.59
C THR A 50 -3.42 1.92 -18.68
N ALA A 51 -4.09 0.77 -18.69
CA ALA A 51 -5.54 0.64 -18.60
C ALA A 51 -5.95 -0.01 -17.27
N LEU A 52 -7.18 0.22 -16.83
CA LEU A 52 -7.77 -0.39 -15.64
C LEU A 52 -9.00 -1.19 -16.08
N CYS A 53 -9.14 -2.41 -15.58
CA CYS A 53 -10.34 -3.23 -15.77
C CYS A 53 -11.08 -3.33 -14.42
N PHE A 54 -12.37 -3.03 -14.43
CA PHE A 54 -13.25 -3.13 -13.24
C PHE A 54 -14.43 -4.07 -13.50
N SER A 55 -14.35 -4.95 -14.51
CA SER A 55 -15.43 -5.90 -14.75
C SER A 55 -15.47 -6.92 -13.60
N PRO A 56 -16.66 -7.35 -13.14
CA PRO A 56 -16.77 -8.36 -12.09
C PRO A 56 -15.98 -9.65 -12.38
N GLU A 57 -15.88 -10.01 -13.66
CA GLU A 57 -15.15 -11.19 -14.16
C GLU A 57 -13.62 -11.03 -14.09
N SER A 58 -13.12 -9.80 -13.93
CA SER A 58 -11.68 -9.51 -13.75
C SER A 58 -11.21 -9.63 -12.30
N VAL A 59 -12.12 -9.84 -11.34
CA VAL A 59 -11.77 -9.96 -9.92
C VAL A 59 -11.15 -11.32 -9.65
N THR A 60 -10.00 -11.32 -8.96
CA THR A 60 -9.38 -12.56 -8.48
C THR A 60 -9.40 -12.61 -6.96
N ILE A 61 -9.53 -13.81 -6.37
CA ILE A 61 -9.51 -14.04 -4.91
C ILE A 61 -8.22 -14.74 -4.46
N SER A 62 -7.63 -14.30 -3.35
CA SER A 62 -6.35 -14.79 -2.82
C SER A 62 -6.54 -15.20 -1.39
N LEU A 63 -6.14 -16.43 -1.06
CA LEU A 63 -6.24 -16.91 0.31
C LEU A 63 -5.21 -16.20 1.20
N PRO A 64 -5.63 -15.59 2.33
CA PRO A 64 -4.70 -14.98 3.26
C PRO A 64 -3.86 -16.06 3.96
N LYS A 65 -2.71 -15.66 4.51
CA LYS A 65 -1.93 -16.53 5.39
C LYS A 65 -2.71 -16.83 6.65
N LYS A 66 -2.74 -18.11 7.05
CA LYS A 66 -3.53 -18.60 8.20
C LYS A 66 -2.85 -18.35 9.54
N THR A 67 -1.53 -18.13 9.54
CA THR A 67 -0.78 -17.85 10.76
C THR A 67 -0.19 -16.44 10.76
N TYR A 68 -0.14 -15.83 11.95
CA TYR A 68 0.45 -14.49 12.13
C TYR A 68 1.92 -14.44 11.68
N LYS A 69 2.69 -15.49 11.96
CA LYS A 69 4.11 -15.60 11.58
C LYS A 69 4.29 -15.51 10.06
N GLU A 70 3.54 -16.31 9.30
CA GLU A 70 3.59 -16.30 7.84
C GLU A 70 3.07 -14.98 7.26
N TRP A 71 2.01 -14.43 7.85
CA TRP A 71 1.43 -13.16 7.42
C TRP A 71 2.42 -12.00 7.60
N ILE A 72 3.06 -11.90 8.77
CA ILE A 72 4.12 -10.90 9.00
C ILE A 72 5.30 -11.13 8.06
N MET A 73 5.75 -12.37 7.83
CA MET A 73 6.81 -12.65 6.86
C MET A 73 6.44 -12.19 5.45
N GLN A 74 5.19 -12.40 5.03
CA GLN A 74 4.69 -11.90 3.75
C GLN A 74 4.74 -10.37 3.68
N LYS A 75 4.26 -9.66 4.71
CA LYS A 75 4.26 -8.19 4.74
C LYS A 75 5.68 -7.61 4.77
N ARG A 76 6.61 -8.25 5.50
CA ARG A 76 8.03 -7.86 5.52
C ARG A 76 8.69 -7.95 4.15
N ARG A 77 8.43 -9.03 3.39
CA ARG A 77 8.93 -9.17 2.01
C ARG A 77 8.38 -8.08 1.09
N HIS A 78 7.08 -7.80 1.21
CA HIS A 78 6.44 -6.74 0.41
C HIS A 78 7.07 -5.35 0.69
N ILE A 79 7.36 -5.02 1.95
CA ILE A 79 7.99 -3.75 2.29
C ILE A 79 9.44 -3.68 1.80
N SER A 80 10.19 -4.80 1.80
CA SER A 80 11.56 -4.78 1.25
C SER A 80 11.62 -4.48 -0.24
N THR A 81 10.58 -4.83 -1.01
CA THR A 81 10.49 -4.48 -2.44
C THR A 81 10.35 -2.97 -2.66
N ALA A 82 9.69 -2.25 -1.75
CA ALA A 82 9.44 -0.82 -1.91
C ALA A 82 10.71 0.04 -2.01
N HIS A 83 11.84 -0.44 -1.46
CA HIS A 83 13.14 0.22 -1.58
C HIS A 83 13.69 0.27 -3.02
N TYR A 84 13.15 -0.56 -3.92
CA TYR A 84 13.57 -0.63 -5.32
C TYR A 84 12.63 0.14 -6.26
N TYR A 85 11.59 0.80 -5.73
CA TYR A 85 10.70 1.64 -6.54
C TYR A 85 11.40 2.93 -7.00
N LYS A 86 10.92 3.51 -8.11
CA LYS A 86 11.27 4.88 -8.53
C LYS A 86 11.12 5.87 -7.38
N PHE A 87 12.04 6.83 -7.30
CA PHE A 87 12.13 7.82 -6.22
C PHE A 87 10.78 8.46 -5.86
N TRP A 88 10.04 8.96 -6.85
CA TRP A 88 8.74 9.61 -6.61
C TRP A 88 7.68 8.67 -6.04
N HIS A 89 7.71 7.38 -6.40
CA HIS A 89 6.81 6.39 -5.81
C HIS A 89 7.19 6.12 -4.33
N GLN A 90 8.48 6.08 -4.01
CA GLN A 90 8.94 5.98 -2.62
C GLN A 90 8.51 7.19 -1.80
N VAL A 91 8.67 8.40 -2.35
CA VAL A 91 8.26 9.65 -1.68
C VAL A 91 6.77 9.65 -1.38
N ILE A 92 5.92 9.34 -2.37
CA ILE A 92 4.46 9.32 -2.18
C ILE A 92 4.03 8.29 -1.13
N LEU A 93 4.58 7.08 -1.19
CA LEU A 93 4.26 6.02 -0.22
C LEU A 93 4.73 6.37 1.19
N THR A 94 5.91 6.99 1.31
CA THR A 94 6.46 7.46 2.59
C THR A 94 5.61 8.60 3.15
N LEU A 95 5.26 9.59 2.33
CA LEU A 95 4.40 10.71 2.73
C LEU A 95 3.01 10.24 3.16
N PHE A 96 2.44 9.27 2.45
CA PHE A 96 1.16 8.67 2.83
C PHE A 96 1.22 8.08 4.24
N PHE A 97 2.21 7.24 4.52
CA PHE A 97 2.38 6.65 5.85
C PHE A 97 2.71 7.69 6.93
N ALA A 98 3.67 8.58 6.64
CA ALA A 98 4.08 9.64 7.56
C ALA A 98 2.92 10.56 7.93
N SER A 99 2.06 10.92 6.96
CA SER A 99 0.89 11.78 7.21
C SER A 99 -0.11 11.15 8.18
N GLN A 100 -0.28 9.83 8.15
CA GLN A 100 -1.16 9.12 9.09
C GLN A 100 -0.56 9.11 10.49
N LEU A 101 0.71 8.74 10.61
CA LEU A 101 1.40 8.72 11.90
C LEU A 101 1.46 10.11 12.53
N LEU A 102 1.85 11.12 11.76
CA LEU A 102 1.96 12.51 12.22
C LEU A 102 0.61 13.09 12.65
N PHE A 103 -0.49 12.70 12.02
CA PHE A 103 -1.82 13.13 12.46
C PHE A 103 -2.12 12.70 13.91
N TRP A 104 -1.86 11.43 14.24
CA TRP A 104 -2.09 10.91 15.59
C TRP A 104 -1.09 11.46 16.61
N LEU A 105 0.18 11.61 16.24
CA LEU A 105 1.17 12.26 17.09
C LEU A 105 0.82 13.72 17.37
N PHE A 106 0.31 14.44 16.37
CA PHE A 106 -0.14 15.82 16.53
C PHE A 106 -1.37 15.92 17.45
N LEU A 107 -2.32 14.98 17.36
CA LEU A 107 -3.44 14.92 18.30
C LEU A 107 -2.97 14.69 19.74
N ILE A 108 -2.04 13.75 19.95
CA ILE A 108 -1.46 13.50 21.29
C ILE A 108 -0.77 14.76 21.82
N PHE A 109 -0.01 15.44 20.96
CA PHE A 109 0.64 16.70 21.31
C PHE A 109 -0.37 17.78 21.75
N LEU A 110 -1.49 17.94 21.02
CA LEU A 110 -2.55 18.89 21.40
C LEU A 110 -3.24 18.53 22.73
N ILE A 111 -3.42 17.23 23.01
CA ILE A 111 -3.97 16.76 24.29
C ILE A 111 -3.04 17.17 25.44
N VAL A 112 -1.73 16.97 25.29
CA VAL A 112 -0.73 17.32 26.31
C VAL A 112 -0.70 18.83 26.58
N LEU A 113 -0.92 19.65 25.55
CA LEU A 113 -1.04 21.11 25.69
C LEU A 113 -2.38 21.58 26.29
N GLY A 114 -3.31 20.67 26.58
CA GLY A 114 -4.62 21.02 27.12
C GLY A 114 -5.53 21.75 26.14
N PHE A 115 -5.36 21.53 24.83
CA PHE A 115 -6.16 22.19 23.81
C PHE A 115 -7.64 21.76 23.88
N SER A 116 -8.55 22.60 23.35
CA SER A 116 -9.99 22.32 23.42
C SER A 116 -10.35 21.00 22.74
N TRP A 117 -10.96 20.09 23.49
CA TRP A 117 -11.43 18.79 22.98
C TRP A 117 -12.42 18.93 21.81
N LYS A 118 -13.17 20.05 21.75
CA LYS A 118 -14.09 20.34 20.64
C LYS A 118 -13.35 20.53 19.31
N ILE A 119 -12.18 21.18 19.34
CA ILE A 119 -11.37 21.40 18.13
C ILE A 119 -10.75 20.07 17.70
N MET A 120 -10.19 19.30 18.64
CA MET A 120 -9.61 17.98 18.34
C MET A 120 -10.65 17.02 17.77
N LEU A 121 -11.87 16.99 18.35
CA LEU A 121 -12.96 16.16 17.84
C LEU A 121 -13.39 16.59 16.43
N SER A 122 -13.43 17.91 16.17
CA SER A 122 -13.73 18.44 14.83
C SER A 122 -12.67 18.01 13.80
N MET A 123 -11.39 18.05 14.16
CA MET A 123 -10.29 17.61 13.28
C MET A 123 -10.39 16.12 12.95
N ILE A 124 -10.68 15.28 13.96
CA ILE A 124 -10.92 13.84 13.77
C ILE A 124 -12.12 13.65 12.85
N GLY A 125 -13.26 14.32 13.12
CA GLY A 125 -14.47 14.23 12.30
C GLY A 125 -14.22 14.56 10.84
N ILE A 126 -13.54 15.67 10.55
CA ILE A 126 -13.20 16.07 9.18
C ILE A 126 -12.30 15.03 8.50
N ARG A 127 -11.27 14.53 9.19
CA ARG A 127 -10.39 13.49 8.64
C ARG A 127 -11.16 12.23 8.28
N PHE A 128 -11.92 11.68 9.23
CA PHE A 128 -12.67 10.44 9.01
C PHE A 128 -13.75 10.61 7.95
N PHE A 129 -14.35 11.80 7.82
CA PHE A 129 -15.26 12.12 6.73
C PHE A 129 -14.55 12.06 5.36
N LEU A 130 -13.42 12.75 5.19
CA LEU A 130 -12.67 12.76 3.93
C LEU A 130 -12.15 11.37 3.55
N VAL A 131 -11.58 10.63 4.52
CA VAL A 131 -11.13 9.25 4.30
C VAL A 131 -12.31 8.33 4.01
N GLY A 132 -13.42 8.49 4.73
CA GLY A 132 -14.66 7.75 4.50
C GLY A 132 -15.20 7.93 3.09
N LEU A 133 -15.17 9.14 2.52
CA LEU A 133 -15.54 9.37 1.12
C LEU A 133 -14.66 8.58 0.16
N VAL A 134 -13.34 8.56 0.36
CA VAL A 134 -12.41 7.77 -0.47
C VAL A 134 -12.75 6.29 -0.40
N PHE A 135 -12.92 5.74 0.80
CA PHE A 135 -13.28 4.33 0.99
C PHE A 135 -14.66 3.99 0.42
N PHE A 136 -15.64 4.89 0.52
CA PHE A 136 -16.98 4.70 -0.04
C PHE A 136 -16.96 4.59 -1.57
N TYR A 137 -16.27 5.51 -2.25
CA TYR A 137 -16.15 5.44 -3.69
C TYR A 137 -15.32 4.23 -4.15
N ALA A 138 -14.25 3.89 -3.42
CA ALA A 138 -13.43 2.73 -3.72
C ALA A 138 -14.21 1.40 -3.53
N SER A 139 -14.93 1.24 -2.41
CA SER A 139 -15.72 0.05 -2.11
C SER A 139 -16.85 -0.16 -3.12
N LYS A 140 -17.56 0.91 -3.50
CA LYS A 140 -18.60 0.85 -4.53
C LYS A 140 -18.04 0.45 -5.89
N LYS A 141 -16.84 0.93 -6.23
CA LYS A 141 -16.18 0.64 -7.51
C LYS A 141 -15.63 -0.78 -7.61
N LEU A 142 -15.15 -1.33 -6.49
CA LEU A 142 -14.60 -2.69 -6.41
C LEU A 142 -15.66 -3.74 -6.00
N ASN A 143 -16.88 -3.31 -5.66
CA ASN A 143 -17.95 -4.14 -5.12
C ASN A 143 -17.61 -4.84 -3.78
N GLU A 144 -16.80 -4.17 -2.93
CA GLU A 144 -16.31 -4.68 -1.64
C GLU A 144 -16.78 -3.77 -0.50
N LYS A 145 -18.06 -3.89 -0.12
CA LYS A 145 -18.73 -2.97 0.83
C LYS A 145 -18.27 -3.12 2.29
N ASP A 146 -17.83 -4.32 2.66
CA ASP A 146 -17.27 -4.64 3.98
C ASP A 146 -16.04 -3.78 4.33
N VAL A 147 -15.20 -3.50 3.34
CA VAL A 147 -14.02 -2.63 3.47
C VAL A 147 -14.40 -1.22 3.93
N PHE A 148 -15.57 -0.72 3.51
CA PHE A 148 -16.04 0.58 3.98
C PHE A 148 -16.43 0.52 5.46
N TYR A 149 -17.21 -0.46 5.92
CA TYR A 149 -17.62 -0.50 7.33
C TYR A 149 -16.45 -0.62 8.32
N LEU A 150 -15.35 -1.24 7.89
CA LEU A 150 -14.16 -1.44 8.70
C LEU A 150 -13.09 -0.36 8.52
N PHE A 151 -13.29 0.63 7.63
CA PHE A 151 -12.31 1.68 7.34
C PHE A 151 -11.77 2.40 8.59
N PRO A 152 -12.58 2.69 9.63
CA PRO A 152 -12.09 3.42 10.80
C PRO A 152 -10.98 2.68 11.56
N PHE A 153 -10.99 1.35 11.51
CA PHE A 153 -10.01 0.51 12.20
C PHE A 153 -8.74 0.29 11.37
N TYR A 154 -8.85 0.32 10.04
CA TYR A 154 -7.74 0.01 9.14
C TYR A 154 -6.56 0.96 9.27
N GLU A 155 -6.78 2.24 9.54
CA GLU A 155 -5.68 3.20 9.71
C GLU A 155 -4.83 2.84 10.94
N VAL A 156 -5.47 2.60 12.09
CA VAL A 156 -4.77 2.22 13.33
C VAL A 156 -4.05 0.88 13.16
N CYS A 157 -4.69 -0.10 12.51
CA CYS A 157 -4.06 -1.38 12.20
C CYS A 157 -2.86 -1.20 11.25
N LEU A 158 -2.97 -0.36 10.22
CA LEU A 158 -1.91 -0.09 9.27
C LEU A 158 -0.70 0.54 9.96
N ILE A 159 -0.93 1.56 10.79
CA ILE A 159 0.13 2.21 11.59
C ILE A 159 0.82 1.19 12.48
N GLY A 160 0.05 0.42 13.27
CA GLY A 160 0.61 -0.59 14.18
C GLY A 160 1.44 -1.66 13.47
N VAL A 161 0.94 -2.20 12.35
CA VAL A 161 1.62 -3.23 11.57
C VAL A 161 2.91 -2.69 10.93
N GLN A 162 2.86 -1.50 10.35
CA GLN A 162 4.03 -0.88 9.72
C GLN A 162 5.10 -0.52 10.74
N LEU A 163 4.73 0.05 11.90
CA LEU A 163 5.66 0.29 13.00
C LEU A 163 6.28 -1.02 13.49
N HIS A 164 5.48 -2.07 13.68
CA HIS A 164 5.97 -3.39 14.07
C HIS A 164 6.99 -3.94 13.06
N ILE A 165 6.70 -3.84 11.76
CA ILE A 165 7.62 -4.30 10.70
C ILE A 165 8.89 -3.45 10.66
N PHE A 166 8.79 -2.14 10.79
CA PHE A 166 9.92 -1.23 10.82
C PHE A 166 10.86 -1.59 11.97
N ILE A 167 10.34 -1.68 13.19
CA ILE A 167 11.08 -2.08 14.40
C ILE A 167 11.73 -3.46 14.18
N ARG A 168 10.98 -4.43 13.68
CA ARG A 168 11.51 -5.79 13.45
C ARG A 168 12.62 -5.81 12.40
N ASN A 169 12.54 -4.96 11.38
CA ASN A 169 13.56 -4.86 10.34
C ASN A 169 14.84 -4.17 10.83
N LEU A 170 14.77 -3.32 11.88
CA LEU A 170 15.96 -2.80 12.55
C LEU A 170 16.75 -3.92 13.25
N PHE A 171 16.06 -4.85 13.92
CA PHE A 171 16.70 -5.92 14.69
C PHE A 171 17.01 -7.20 13.90
N SER A 172 16.25 -7.49 12.84
CA SER A 172 16.38 -8.71 12.05
C SER A 172 16.19 -8.35 10.58
N LYS A 173 17.22 -8.52 9.76
CA LYS A 173 17.07 -8.35 8.31
C LYS A 173 16.18 -9.46 7.73
N PRO A 174 15.36 -9.18 6.70
CA PRO A 174 14.59 -10.22 6.03
C PRO A 174 15.51 -11.33 5.51
N VAL A 175 15.12 -12.58 5.76
CA VAL A 175 15.92 -13.77 5.46
C VAL A 175 16.32 -13.82 3.98
N THR A 176 17.56 -14.23 3.72
CA THR A 176 18.12 -14.42 2.38
C THR A 176 17.71 -15.77 1.80
N TRP A 177 17.63 -15.90 0.47
CA TRP A 177 17.49 -17.21 -0.17
C TRP A 177 18.57 -18.15 0.39
N LYS A 178 18.17 -19.39 0.72
CA LYS A 178 19.08 -20.52 0.83
C LYS A 178 19.23 -21.12 -0.56
#